data_AF-A0A6C1QT93-F1
#
_entry.id   AF-A0A6C1QT93-F1
#
_cell.length_a   1.000
_cell.length_b   1.000
_cell.length_c   1.000
_cell.angle_alpha   90.00
_cell.angle_beta   90.00
_cell.angle_gamma   90.00
#
_symmetry.space_group_name_H-M   'P 1'
#
loop_
_entity.id
_entity.type
_entity.pdbx_description
1 polymer ?
#
loop_
_entity_poly.entity_id
_entity_poly.type
_entity_poly.pdbx_seq_one_letter_code
_entity_poly.pdbx_strand_id
1 'polypeptide(L)'
;MKKRLGRALFVIPVIYAGIIGLLVFLQFSDDQNFTYQFNGLTLRGRRALALEHEEAPITEVRLLFAGLEFPFTPESAVSLTGGDGTETILELLGYETLQDGFQVLLQNDVRVQFQLTGDAGDELHIRPLLPNPPAGTTAITIPYATVAGAQRVGEMVGNSVPIVFNSRTFMLAPPPRAVLSEAGLRLPTDVPSQTIRYTAVVEQRENVVERWFADRTLAIPDQTFDREIRDFIDRAYRGWRTTRFNAGTGRWTIRGMSPTFSEDILTATLAEAWTRGEFGAVFTDMRRAADLHPNQVGLLSSPFLGNLRPIKFQVQEQDTRTNQQLLQLATDRDPEVFRFRGLIPFALHRGSTQLADEVLAFLSEINYRDLDLYQTVGLLANATLHDNRTEAARRAFARFDAMIAERLFPALVRTSEGVFLESAPGQIDVELSLHAGLAIESEGRRLRNTRYLDIGRNLVVSALSLGDDEGFLPRVIIAQAEGVRAAEGVMGPEEIYPLISRNPAFPRMVSLHDALGPGAWIWTVAGITNVRASATEFSFTVQSPPNQTHYLIVQGVRPFASMELFGLEWRNDPSFEIYARGRHYNAQTRSLLIKYTDSLNERPVVLRF
;
A
#
# COMPACT_ATOMS: atom_id res chain seq x y z
N MET A 1 -66.70 -47.21 51.85
CA MET A 1 -65.75 -46.07 51.95
C MET A 1 -64.96 -45.97 50.66
N LYS A 2 -65.45 -45.22 49.67
CA LYS A 2 -64.81 -45.02 48.35
C LYS A 2 -64.87 -43.53 48.03
N LYS A 3 -63.83 -43.03 47.32
CA LYS A 3 -63.66 -41.70 46.72
C LYS A 3 -63.01 -40.61 47.60
N ARG A 4 -61.69 -40.72 47.84
CA ARG A 4 -60.81 -39.54 48.02
C ARG A 4 -59.32 -39.80 47.69
N LEU A 5 -59.00 -40.87 46.95
CA LEU A 5 -57.62 -41.29 46.66
C LEU A 5 -57.18 -41.10 45.19
N GLY A 6 -57.86 -40.22 44.43
CA GLY A 6 -57.64 -40.07 42.98
C GLY A 6 -56.87 -38.82 42.54
N ARG A 7 -56.79 -37.77 43.37
CA ARG A 7 -56.10 -36.51 42.99
C ARG A 7 -54.68 -36.40 43.56
N ALA A 8 -54.43 -36.92 44.76
CA ALA A 8 -53.11 -36.87 45.38
C ALA A 8 -52.06 -37.72 44.64
N LEU A 9 -52.47 -38.84 44.01
CA LEU A 9 -51.58 -39.72 43.25
C LEU A 9 -51.08 -39.14 41.91
N PHE A 10 -51.76 -38.13 41.36
CA PHE A 10 -51.32 -37.44 40.14
C PHE A 10 -50.59 -36.12 40.42
N VAL A 11 -50.86 -35.49 41.58
CA VAL A 11 -50.19 -34.23 41.97
C VAL A 11 -48.74 -34.50 42.39
N ILE A 12 -48.46 -35.61 43.07
CA ILE A 12 -47.11 -35.93 43.53
C ILE A 12 -46.13 -36.13 42.36
N PRO A 13 -46.41 -36.94 41.31
CA PRO A 13 -45.53 -37.08 40.15
C PRO A 13 -45.31 -35.78 39.38
N VAL A 14 -46.32 -34.92 39.29
CA VAL A 14 -46.21 -33.61 38.59
C VAL A 14 -45.35 -32.63 39.38
N ILE A 15 -45.48 -32.61 40.72
CA ILE A 15 -44.59 -31.81 41.57
C ILE A 15 -43.16 -32.36 41.49
N TYR A 16 -42.96 -33.67 41.52
CA TYR A 16 -41.63 -34.26 41.35
C TYR A 16 -41.06 -34.00 39.97
N ALA A 17 -41.85 -34.06 38.90
CA ALA A 17 -41.41 -33.70 37.55
C ALA A 17 -41.09 -32.20 37.45
N GLY A 18 -41.83 -31.34 38.15
CA GLY A 18 -41.55 -29.91 38.26
C GLY A 18 -40.27 -29.62 39.05
N ILE A 19 -40.02 -30.35 40.15
CA ILE A 19 -38.80 -30.23 40.96
C ILE A 19 -37.59 -30.78 40.20
N ILE A 20 -37.73 -31.94 39.53
CA ILE A 20 -36.68 -32.49 38.66
C ILE A 20 -36.43 -31.55 37.48
N GLY A 21 -37.48 -31.01 36.86
CA GLY A 21 -37.36 -29.99 35.81
C GLY A 21 -36.67 -28.72 36.30
N LEU A 22 -36.97 -28.27 37.52
CA LEU A 22 -36.32 -27.12 38.15
C LEU A 22 -34.86 -27.40 38.53
N LEU A 23 -34.55 -28.61 39.02
CA LEU A 23 -33.19 -29.03 39.36
C LEU A 23 -32.34 -29.25 38.13
N VAL A 24 -32.89 -29.85 37.07
CA VAL A 24 -32.26 -29.94 35.74
C VAL A 24 -32.08 -28.52 35.19
N PHE A 25 -33.09 -27.66 35.24
CA PHE A 25 -32.94 -26.27 34.81
C PHE A 25 -31.84 -25.54 35.59
N LEU A 26 -31.79 -25.64 36.92
CA LEU A 26 -30.73 -25.04 37.76
C LEU A 26 -29.35 -25.65 37.51
N GLN A 27 -29.27 -26.96 37.25
CA GLN A 27 -28.01 -27.68 37.00
C GLN A 27 -27.48 -27.44 35.58
N PHE A 28 -28.34 -27.09 34.63
CA PHE A 28 -27.98 -26.77 33.24
C PHE A 28 -28.04 -25.26 32.92
N SER A 29 -28.51 -24.39 33.84
CA SER A 29 -28.51 -22.94 33.68
C SER A 29 -27.22 -22.28 34.16
N ASP A 30 -26.28 -23.04 34.72
CA ASP A 30 -25.00 -22.53 35.22
C ASP A 30 -23.99 -22.45 34.06
N ASP A 31 -24.35 -21.66 33.06
CA ASP A 31 -23.43 -21.17 32.04
C ASP A 31 -22.41 -20.29 32.79
N GLN A 32 -21.18 -20.79 32.99
CA GLN A 32 -20.18 -20.15 33.84
C GLN A 32 -19.63 -18.90 33.13
N ASN A 33 -20.40 -17.82 33.21
CA ASN A 33 -19.99 -16.51 32.75
C ASN A 33 -18.88 -15.98 33.67
N PHE A 34 -17.85 -15.38 33.08
CA PHE A 34 -16.79 -14.71 33.82
C PHE A 34 -16.62 -13.28 33.34
N THR A 35 -16.10 -12.42 34.21
CA THR A 35 -15.81 -11.02 33.89
C THR A 35 -14.56 -10.57 34.62
N TYR A 36 -13.63 -9.98 33.87
CA TYR A 36 -12.43 -9.33 34.36
C TYR A 36 -12.41 -7.87 33.90
N GLN A 37 -11.90 -6.98 34.74
CA GLN A 37 -11.85 -5.55 34.42
C GLN A 37 -10.48 -4.99 34.82
N PHE A 38 -9.89 -4.22 33.92
CA PHE A 38 -8.60 -3.56 34.10
C PHE A 38 -8.67 -2.14 33.54
N ASN A 39 -8.62 -1.11 34.40
CA ASN A 39 -8.58 0.31 34.04
C ASN A 39 -9.55 0.73 32.89
N GLY A 40 -10.77 0.20 32.90
CA GLY A 40 -11.82 0.51 31.90
C GLY A 40 -11.91 -0.49 30.74
N LEU A 41 -10.90 -1.33 30.52
CA LEU A 41 -10.96 -2.49 29.63
C LEU A 41 -11.64 -3.65 30.36
N THR A 42 -12.73 -4.17 29.80
CA THR A 42 -13.52 -5.26 30.39
C THR A 42 -13.48 -6.48 29.49
N LEU A 43 -13.09 -7.62 30.01
CA LEU A 43 -13.16 -8.90 29.32
C LEU A 43 -14.29 -9.73 29.93
N ARG A 44 -15.25 -10.16 29.11
CA ARG A 44 -16.36 -11.04 29.48
C ARG A 44 -16.29 -12.32 28.67
N GLY A 45 -16.72 -13.44 29.21
CA GLY A 45 -16.76 -14.67 28.43
C GLY A 45 -17.62 -15.76 29.04
N ARG A 46 -17.76 -16.84 28.29
CA ARG A 46 -18.51 -18.05 28.65
C ARG A 46 -17.61 -19.28 28.55
N ARG A 47 -17.85 -20.23 29.43
CA ARG A 47 -17.25 -21.57 29.38
C ARG A 47 -18.35 -22.58 29.09
N ALA A 48 -18.01 -23.62 28.32
CA ALA A 48 -18.88 -24.77 28.17
C ALA A 48 -19.08 -25.48 29.52
N LEU A 49 -20.00 -26.44 29.58
CA LEU A 49 -20.13 -27.33 30.72
C LEU A 49 -19.03 -28.39 30.65
N ALA A 50 -18.14 -28.44 31.66
CA ALA A 50 -17.16 -29.52 31.79
C ALA A 50 -17.75 -30.74 32.51
N LEU A 51 -17.39 -31.93 32.03
CA LEU A 51 -17.51 -33.17 32.82
C LEU A 51 -16.33 -33.22 33.80
N GLU A 52 -16.53 -33.79 35.00
CA GLU A 52 -15.54 -33.78 36.09
C GLU A 52 -14.12 -34.14 35.63
N HIS A 53 -13.14 -33.28 35.98
CA HIS A 53 -11.68 -33.37 35.76
C HIS A 53 -11.09 -32.77 34.46
N GLU A 54 -11.87 -32.07 33.62
CA GLU A 54 -11.33 -31.21 32.55
C GLU A 54 -11.65 -29.72 32.79
N GLU A 55 -10.71 -28.83 32.44
CA GLU A 55 -11.03 -27.40 32.37
C GLU A 55 -12.02 -27.16 31.24
N ALA A 56 -13.14 -26.53 31.55
CA ALA A 56 -14.18 -26.31 30.57
C ALA A 56 -13.71 -25.35 29.45
N PRO A 57 -13.84 -25.73 28.17
CA PRO A 57 -13.36 -24.91 27.07
C PRO A 57 -14.13 -23.59 27.02
N ILE A 58 -13.42 -22.52 26.67
CA ILE A 58 -13.99 -21.19 26.52
C ILE A 58 -14.71 -21.14 25.17
N THR A 59 -15.98 -20.77 25.18
CA THR A 59 -16.82 -20.72 23.96
C THR A 59 -16.98 -19.32 23.41
N GLU A 60 -16.91 -18.30 24.28
CA GLU A 60 -17.04 -16.91 23.89
C GLU A 60 -16.13 -16.01 24.74
N VAL A 61 -15.52 -15.02 24.10
CA VAL A 61 -14.84 -13.88 24.75
C VAL A 61 -15.30 -12.59 24.10
N ARG A 62 -15.57 -11.55 24.90
CA ARG A 62 -15.95 -10.20 24.47
C ARG A 62 -15.10 -9.20 25.22
N LEU A 63 -14.38 -8.35 24.50
CA LEU A 63 -13.60 -7.25 25.08
C LEU A 63 -14.31 -5.93 24.86
N LEU A 64 -14.53 -5.17 25.93
CA LEU A 64 -15.23 -3.89 25.90
C LEU A 64 -14.34 -2.78 26.41
N PHE A 65 -14.27 -1.67 25.67
CA PHE A 65 -13.58 -0.47 26.09
C PHE A 65 -14.20 0.76 25.44
N ALA A 66 -14.54 1.76 26.26
CA ALA A 66 -14.98 3.10 25.85
C ALA A 66 -15.96 3.14 24.65
N GLY A 67 -16.98 2.27 24.63
CA GLY A 67 -18.02 2.27 23.60
C GLY A 67 -17.83 1.25 22.46
N LEU A 68 -16.68 0.59 22.41
CA LEU A 68 -16.39 -0.51 21.47
C LEU A 68 -16.43 -1.87 22.16
N GLU A 69 -16.88 -2.87 21.40
CA GLU A 69 -16.84 -4.28 21.74
C GLU A 69 -16.11 -5.06 20.63
N PHE A 70 -15.24 -5.98 21.03
CA PHE A 70 -14.56 -6.94 20.17
C PHE A 70 -15.07 -8.34 20.52
N PRO A 71 -16.07 -8.86 19.78
CA PRO A 71 -16.62 -10.18 20.02
C PRO A 71 -15.73 -11.26 19.39
N PHE A 72 -15.45 -12.31 20.16
CA PHE A 72 -14.81 -13.55 19.71
C PHE A 72 -15.79 -14.68 20.01
N THR A 73 -16.68 -14.91 19.06
CA THR A 73 -17.80 -15.87 19.16
C THR A 73 -17.90 -16.68 17.86
N PRO A 74 -18.57 -17.83 17.84
CA PRO A 74 -18.74 -18.61 16.61
C PRO A 74 -19.34 -17.79 15.44
N GLU A 75 -20.26 -16.86 15.73
CA GLU A 75 -20.89 -16.00 14.71
C GLU A 75 -20.08 -14.73 14.39
N SER A 76 -19.08 -14.39 15.18
CA SER A 76 -18.23 -13.21 15.00
C SER A 76 -16.82 -13.56 15.45
N ALA A 77 -16.10 -14.18 14.53
CA ALA A 77 -14.77 -14.72 14.75
C ALA A 77 -13.74 -13.99 13.89
N VAL A 78 -12.48 -14.06 14.31
CA VAL A 78 -11.36 -13.57 13.50
C VAL A 78 -11.20 -14.47 12.29
N SER A 79 -10.92 -13.88 11.12
CA SER A 79 -10.66 -14.64 9.90
C SER A 79 -9.33 -14.27 9.26
N LEU A 80 -8.75 -15.21 8.52
CA LEU A 80 -7.59 -15.02 7.65
C LEU A 80 -8.04 -15.08 6.19
N THR A 81 -7.55 -14.15 5.36
CA THR A 81 -7.81 -14.15 3.91
C THR A 81 -6.56 -14.65 3.16
N GLY A 82 -6.71 -15.69 2.34
CA GLY A 82 -5.68 -16.19 1.43
C GLY A 82 -5.52 -15.33 0.17
N GLY A 83 -4.41 -15.48 -0.54
CA GLY A 83 -4.13 -14.74 -1.79
C GLY A 83 -5.07 -15.06 -2.96
N ASP A 84 -5.85 -16.13 -2.87
CA ASP A 84 -6.93 -16.51 -3.78
C ASP A 84 -8.31 -15.95 -3.36
N GLY A 85 -8.36 -15.21 -2.25
CA GLY A 85 -9.58 -14.64 -1.68
C GLY A 85 -10.35 -15.60 -0.77
N THR A 86 -9.82 -16.79 -0.48
CA THR A 86 -10.45 -17.72 0.47
C THR A 86 -10.37 -17.19 1.90
N GLU A 87 -11.47 -17.28 2.66
CA GLU A 87 -11.49 -16.90 4.07
C GLU A 87 -11.48 -18.12 4.98
N THR A 88 -10.59 -18.13 5.96
CA THR A 88 -10.48 -19.16 7.00
C THR A 88 -10.83 -18.56 8.34
N ILE A 89 -11.92 -19.02 8.95
CA ILE A 89 -12.35 -18.58 10.29
C ILE A 89 -11.48 -19.26 11.36
N LEU A 90 -11.03 -18.50 12.35
CA LEU A 90 -10.19 -19.00 13.43
C LEU A 90 -11.03 -19.32 14.67
N GLU A 91 -10.83 -20.52 15.22
CA GLU A 91 -11.45 -20.93 16.47
C GLU A 91 -10.81 -20.24 17.68
N LEU A 92 -11.64 -19.90 18.67
CA LEU A 92 -11.22 -19.37 19.97
C LEU A 92 -10.65 -20.50 20.83
N LEU A 93 -9.40 -20.34 21.26
CA LEU A 93 -8.74 -21.30 22.16
C LEU A 93 -8.77 -20.83 23.62
N GLY A 94 -8.74 -19.52 23.86
CA GLY A 94 -8.81 -18.96 25.21
C GLY A 94 -8.32 -17.52 25.28
N TYR A 95 -7.91 -17.11 26.48
CA TYR A 95 -7.31 -15.79 26.72
C TYR A 95 -6.22 -15.87 27.80
N GLU A 96 -5.31 -14.90 27.79
CA GLU A 96 -4.31 -14.66 28.82
C GLU A 96 -4.49 -13.25 29.39
N THR A 97 -4.20 -13.10 30.68
CA THR A 97 -4.15 -11.78 31.31
C THR A 97 -2.73 -11.25 31.24
N LEU A 98 -2.56 -10.01 30.80
CA LEU A 98 -1.29 -9.31 30.74
C LEU A 98 -1.22 -8.28 31.86
N GLN A 99 -0.04 -7.70 32.09
CA GLN A 99 0.14 -6.64 33.09
C GLN A 99 -0.79 -5.44 32.83
N ASP A 100 -0.92 -5.05 31.54
CA ASP A 100 -1.67 -3.86 31.12
C ASP A 100 -2.82 -4.18 30.16
N GLY A 101 -3.38 -5.40 30.23
CA GLY A 101 -4.53 -5.77 29.40
C GLY A 101 -4.74 -7.27 29.23
N PHE A 102 -5.20 -7.68 28.05
CA PHE A 102 -5.58 -9.07 27.76
C PHE A 102 -5.06 -9.52 26.40
N GLN A 103 -4.89 -10.82 26.22
CA GLN A 103 -4.54 -11.43 24.95
C GLN A 103 -5.54 -12.55 24.64
N VAL A 104 -6.16 -12.51 23.46
CA VAL A 104 -7.04 -13.58 22.98
C VAL A 104 -6.20 -14.57 22.17
N LEU A 105 -6.35 -15.85 22.46
CA LEU A 105 -5.65 -16.96 21.81
C LEU A 105 -6.57 -17.63 20.80
N LEU A 106 -6.09 -17.77 19.56
CA LEU A 106 -6.84 -18.33 18.44
C LEU A 106 -6.06 -19.49 17.81
N GLN A 107 -6.75 -20.28 16.98
CA GLN A 107 -6.15 -21.32 16.16
C GLN A 107 -4.99 -20.76 15.30
N ASN A 108 -4.06 -21.64 14.91
CA ASN A 108 -2.87 -21.32 14.11
C ASN A 108 -1.88 -20.37 14.82
N ASP A 109 -1.83 -20.39 16.15
CA ASP A 109 -0.96 -19.53 16.99
C ASP A 109 -1.19 -18.03 16.74
N VAL A 110 -2.37 -17.67 16.21
CA VAL A 110 -2.78 -16.28 16.04
C VAL A 110 -3.22 -15.74 17.40
N ARG A 111 -2.78 -14.53 17.72
CA ARG A 111 -3.13 -13.86 18.97
C ARG A 111 -3.62 -12.46 18.69
N VAL A 112 -4.59 -11.98 19.46
CA VAL A 112 -5.01 -10.57 19.42
C VAL A 112 -4.79 -9.97 20.79
N GLN A 113 -3.82 -9.07 20.87
CA GLN A 113 -3.41 -8.42 22.11
C GLN A 113 -4.12 -7.08 22.26
N PHE A 114 -4.70 -6.84 23.43
CA PHE A 114 -5.38 -5.62 23.84
C PHE A 114 -4.61 -5.02 25.02
N GLN A 115 -3.95 -3.89 24.82
CA GLN A 115 -3.12 -3.23 25.84
C GLN A 115 -3.57 -1.80 26.05
N LEU A 116 -3.74 -1.40 27.31
CA LEU A 116 -3.94 0.00 27.65
C LEU A 116 -2.60 0.72 27.69
N THR A 117 -2.55 1.89 27.09
CA THR A 117 -1.39 2.80 27.09
C THR A 117 -1.82 4.22 27.46
N GLY A 118 -0.85 5.10 27.76
CA GLY A 118 -1.09 6.48 28.21
C GLY A 118 -1.10 6.65 29.73
N ASP A 119 -0.97 7.89 30.19
CA ASP A 119 -0.81 8.24 31.62
C ASP A 119 -2.03 7.89 32.49
N ALA A 120 -3.19 7.58 31.87
CA ALA A 120 -4.42 7.19 32.56
C ALA A 120 -5.14 5.95 31.96
N GLY A 121 -4.53 5.23 31.02
CA GLY A 121 -5.19 4.11 30.30
C GLY A 121 -6.37 4.57 29.44
N ASP A 122 -6.32 5.80 28.95
CA ASP A 122 -7.30 6.43 28.05
C ASP A 122 -7.10 6.05 26.57
N GLU A 123 -6.10 5.22 26.30
CA GLU A 123 -5.80 4.68 25.00
C GLU A 123 -5.72 3.15 25.03
N LEU A 124 -6.36 2.53 24.04
CA LEU A 124 -6.29 1.09 23.79
C LEU A 124 -5.49 0.83 22.51
N HIS A 125 -4.43 0.04 22.63
CA HIS A 125 -3.69 -0.56 21.52
C HIS A 125 -4.19 -1.99 21.27
N ILE A 126 -4.53 -2.29 20.02
CA ILE A 126 -4.97 -3.62 19.59
C ILE A 126 -3.99 -4.12 18.54
N ARG A 127 -3.38 -5.27 18.79
CA ARG A 127 -2.29 -5.82 17.97
C ARG A 127 -2.58 -7.28 17.62
N PRO A 128 -2.90 -7.60 16.36
CA PRO A 128 -2.83 -8.96 15.91
C PRO A 128 -1.37 -9.40 15.81
N LEU A 129 -1.06 -10.56 16.37
CA LEU A 129 0.24 -11.21 16.30
C LEU A 129 0.08 -12.51 15.52
N LEU A 130 0.76 -12.60 14.38
CA LEU A 130 0.76 -13.77 13.51
C LEU A 130 2.19 -14.31 13.41
N PRO A 131 2.66 -15.11 14.39
CA PRO A 131 4.02 -15.62 14.37
C PRO A 131 4.26 -16.63 13.24
N ASN A 132 3.26 -17.48 12.94
CA ASN A 132 3.34 -18.53 11.92
C ASN A 132 2.07 -18.56 11.06
N PRO A 133 1.75 -17.50 10.29
CA PRO A 133 0.56 -17.49 9.45
C PRO A 133 0.66 -18.59 8.38
N PRO A 134 -0.46 -19.23 8.00
CA PRO A 134 -0.49 -20.14 6.85
C PRO A 134 0.10 -19.48 5.60
N ALA A 135 0.85 -20.25 4.80
CA ALA A 135 1.48 -19.74 3.60
C ALA A 135 0.43 -19.17 2.62
N GLY A 136 0.67 -17.95 2.12
CA GLY A 136 -0.27 -17.26 1.24
C GLY A 136 -1.37 -16.47 1.95
N THR A 137 -1.33 -16.36 3.28
CA THR A 137 -2.19 -15.41 4.02
C THR A 137 -1.83 -13.97 3.61
N THR A 138 -2.84 -13.19 3.25
CA THR A 138 -2.69 -11.80 2.81
C THR A 138 -3.32 -10.79 3.76
N ALA A 139 -4.33 -11.20 4.55
CA ALA A 139 -4.99 -10.33 5.51
C ALA A 139 -5.54 -11.09 6.73
N ILE A 140 -5.74 -10.36 7.82
CA ILE A 140 -6.49 -10.76 9.03
C ILE A 140 -7.65 -9.80 9.25
N THR A 141 -8.84 -10.31 9.57
CA THR A 141 -10.02 -9.50 9.89
C THR A 141 -10.40 -9.67 11.35
N ILE A 142 -10.43 -8.56 12.10
CA ILE A 142 -10.83 -8.52 13.51
C ILE A 142 -12.25 -7.93 13.60
N PRO A 143 -13.23 -8.68 14.14
CA PRO A 143 -14.59 -8.17 14.30
C PRO A 143 -14.66 -7.10 15.39
N TYR A 144 -15.52 -6.10 15.21
CA TYR A 144 -15.82 -5.10 16.23
C TYR A 144 -17.26 -4.60 16.09
N ALA A 145 -17.84 -4.15 17.20
CA ALA A 145 -19.18 -3.57 17.25
C ALA A 145 -19.21 -2.37 18.20
N THR A 146 -20.17 -1.47 18.01
CA THR A 146 -20.45 -0.41 18.98
C THR A 146 -21.44 -0.90 20.03
N VAL A 147 -21.16 -0.64 21.30
CA VAL A 147 -22.08 -0.99 22.40
C VAL A 147 -23.26 -0.02 22.48
N ALA A 148 -24.32 -0.40 23.20
CA ALA A 148 -25.46 0.47 23.44
C ALA A 148 -25.02 1.83 24.06
N GLY A 149 -25.47 2.93 23.46
CA GLY A 149 -25.11 4.29 23.87
C GLY A 149 -23.82 4.84 23.25
N ALA A 150 -23.08 4.02 22.49
CA ALA A 150 -22.02 4.50 21.61
C ALA A 150 -22.60 4.78 20.22
N GLN A 151 -22.14 5.88 19.60
CA GLN A 151 -22.52 6.23 18.23
C GLN A 151 -21.28 6.59 17.43
N ARG A 152 -21.21 6.11 16.19
CA ARG A 152 -20.27 6.66 15.21
C ARG A 152 -20.79 8.04 14.80
N VAL A 153 -20.00 9.09 14.96
CA VAL A 153 -20.47 10.47 14.75
C VAL A 153 -19.53 11.25 13.86
N GLY A 154 -20.04 11.74 12.73
CA GLY A 154 -19.28 12.56 11.77
C GLY A 154 -18.72 11.75 10.60
N GLU A 155 -18.08 12.45 9.67
CA GLU A 155 -17.36 11.86 8.55
C GLU A 155 -16.03 11.24 9.04
N MET A 156 -15.53 10.21 8.33
CA MET A 156 -14.23 9.63 8.62
C MET A 156 -13.14 10.71 8.54
N VAL A 157 -12.26 10.77 9.54
CA VAL A 157 -11.08 11.64 9.52
C VAL A 157 -9.90 10.79 9.10
N GLY A 158 -9.53 10.88 7.82
CA GLY A 158 -8.61 9.91 7.24
C GLY A 158 -9.22 8.51 7.25
N ASN A 159 -8.47 7.51 7.70
CA ASN A 159 -8.97 6.13 7.89
C ASN A 159 -9.58 5.89 9.29
N SER A 160 -9.74 6.96 10.09
CA SER A 160 -10.15 6.85 11.49
C SER A 160 -11.63 7.17 11.68
N VAL A 161 -12.28 6.41 12.57
CA VAL A 161 -13.69 6.61 12.90
C VAL A 161 -13.88 7.23 14.28
N PRO A 162 -14.53 8.41 14.36
CA PRO A 162 -14.98 8.99 15.63
C PRO A 162 -16.14 8.20 16.24
N ILE A 163 -16.00 7.85 17.51
CA ILE A 163 -16.99 7.16 18.32
C ILE A 163 -17.28 8.01 19.55
N VAL A 164 -18.52 8.47 19.68
CA VAL A 164 -18.98 9.20 20.85
C VAL A 164 -19.56 8.22 21.84
N PHE A 165 -19.03 8.22 23.06
CA PHE A 165 -19.51 7.41 24.17
C PHE A 165 -19.38 8.20 25.48
N ASN A 166 -20.44 8.24 26.28
CA ASN A 166 -20.49 8.98 27.55
C ASN A 166 -20.03 10.45 27.44
N SER A 167 -20.48 11.16 26.40
CA SER A 167 -20.11 12.56 26.11
C SER A 167 -18.61 12.81 25.85
N ARG A 168 -17.83 11.76 25.60
CA ARG A 168 -16.45 11.83 25.12
C ARG A 168 -16.36 11.27 23.72
N THR A 169 -15.48 11.83 22.90
CA THR A 169 -15.19 11.31 21.56
C THR A 169 -13.89 10.52 21.63
N PHE A 170 -13.91 9.31 21.09
CA PHE A 170 -12.75 8.45 20.90
C PHE A 170 -12.53 8.25 19.39
N MET A 171 -11.29 8.05 18.97
CA MET A 171 -10.94 7.79 17.57
C MET A 171 -10.43 6.38 17.42
N LEU A 172 -11.16 5.56 16.65
CA LEU A 172 -10.68 4.27 16.19
C LEU A 172 -9.79 4.51 14.97
N ALA A 173 -8.49 4.41 15.20
CA ALA A 173 -7.40 4.65 14.28
C ALA A 173 -6.79 3.29 13.86
N PRO A 174 -7.31 2.68 12.79
CA PRO A 174 -6.70 1.48 12.23
C PRO A 174 -5.32 1.81 11.66
N PRO A 175 -4.38 0.85 11.67
CA PRO A 175 -3.06 1.07 11.12
C PRO A 175 -3.14 1.32 9.61
N PRO A 176 -2.07 1.89 9.05
CA PRO A 176 -1.94 2.10 7.62
C PRO A 176 -2.35 0.91 6.74
N ARG A 177 -3.13 1.21 5.69
CA ARG A 177 -3.64 0.24 4.69
C ARG A 177 -4.66 -0.78 5.21
N ALA A 178 -5.04 -0.73 6.49
CA ALA A 178 -6.18 -1.49 6.96
C ALA A 178 -7.47 -0.93 6.38
N VAL A 179 -8.43 -1.82 6.09
CA VAL A 179 -9.76 -1.46 5.60
C VAL A 179 -10.73 -1.59 6.77
N LEU A 180 -11.42 -0.49 7.08
CA LEU A 180 -12.48 -0.49 8.06
C LEU A 180 -13.82 -0.72 7.37
N SER A 181 -14.57 -1.73 7.82
CA SER A 181 -15.90 -2.03 7.31
C SER A 181 -16.88 -2.30 8.46
N GLU A 182 -18.15 -2.58 8.14
CA GLU A 182 -19.11 -3.12 9.11
C GLU A 182 -18.76 -4.57 9.53
N ALA A 183 -18.13 -5.34 8.64
CA ALA A 183 -17.74 -6.73 8.91
C ALA A 183 -16.54 -6.85 9.87
N GLY A 184 -15.73 -5.80 9.98
CA GLY A 184 -14.57 -5.78 10.85
C GLY A 184 -13.46 -4.85 10.39
N LEU A 185 -12.35 -4.88 11.13
CA LEU A 185 -11.07 -4.25 10.78
C LEU A 185 -10.23 -5.28 10.02
N ARG A 186 -10.01 -5.06 8.72
CA ARG A 186 -9.17 -5.93 7.89
C ARG A 186 -7.77 -5.35 7.74
N LEU A 187 -6.75 -6.07 8.19
CA LEU A 187 -5.35 -5.65 8.18
C LEU A 187 -4.53 -6.53 7.23
N PRO A 188 -3.62 -5.97 6.42
CA PRO A 188 -2.71 -6.78 5.62
C PRO A 188 -1.72 -7.53 6.53
N THR A 189 -1.28 -8.72 6.14
CA THR A 189 -0.34 -9.54 6.96
C THR A 189 1.12 -9.42 6.52
N ASP A 190 1.45 -8.41 5.72
CA ASP A 190 2.81 -8.14 5.25
C ASP A 190 3.69 -7.46 6.31
N VAL A 191 3.09 -7.02 7.42
CA VAL A 191 3.78 -6.54 8.62
C VAL A 191 3.48 -7.49 9.78
N PRO A 192 4.51 -7.99 10.51
CA PRO A 192 4.34 -9.01 11.56
C PRO A 192 3.42 -8.60 12.72
N SER A 193 3.30 -7.30 12.97
CA SER A 193 2.42 -6.70 13.97
C SER A 193 2.07 -5.29 13.53
N GLN A 194 0.80 -4.92 13.66
CA GLN A 194 0.32 -3.56 13.38
C GLN A 194 -0.56 -3.12 14.53
N THR A 195 -0.38 -1.89 14.99
CA THR A 195 -1.18 -1.36 16.10
C THR A 195 -2.42 -0.61 15.58
N ILE A 196 -3.61 -1.12 15.90
CA ILE A 196 -4.84 -0.31 15.89
C ILE A 196 -4.88 0.48 17.18
N ARG A 197 -5.16 1.78 17.10
CA ARG A 197 -5.29 2.65 18.27
C ARG A 197 -6.73 3.05 18.47
N TYR A 198 -7.16 3.10 19.72
CA TYR A 198 -8.45 3.67 20.09
C TYR A 198 -8.25 4.60 21.27
N THR A 199 -8.22 5.89 20.99
CA THR A 199 -7.76 6.92 21.93
C THR A 199 -8.79 8.04 22.07
N ALA A 200 -8.85 8.67 23.24
CA ALA A 200 -9.70 9.82 23.46
C ALA A 200 -9.21 11.02 22.61
N VAL A 201 -10.14 11.72 21.96
CA VAL A 201 -9.83 12.97 21.26
C VAL A 201 -9.62 14.07 22.29
N VAL A 202 -8.39 14.53 22.42
CA VAL A 202 -8.12 15.87 22.93
C VAL A 202 -8.39 16.84 21.78
N GLU A 203 -9.16 17.90 22.03
CA GLU A 203 -9.67 18.88 21.05
C GLU A 203 -8.80 19.07 19.80
N GLN A 204 -9.47 19.13 18.64
CA GLN A 204 -8.87 19.38 17.33
C GLN A 204 -7.77 20.44 17.43
N ARG A 205 -6.53 20.04 17.13
CA ARG A 205 -5.43 20.98 16.98
C ARG A 205 -5.85 22.01 15.94
N GLU A 206 -5.90 23.29 16.33
CA GLU A 206 -6.08 24.39 15.38
C GLU A 206 -5.13 24.20 14.20
N ASN A 207 -5.51 24.65 13.00
CA ASN A 207 -4.66 24.60 11.81
C ASN A 207 -3.44 25.54 12.00
N VAL A 208 -2.41 25.06 12.72
CA VAL A 208 -1.19 25.81 13.05
C VAL A 208 -0.21 25.83 11.88
N VAL A 209 -0.51 25.13 10.78
CA VAL A 209 0.35 25.06 9.58
C VAL A 209 0.63 26.45 9.03
N GLU A 210 -0.38 27.33 9.00
CA GLU A 210 -0.18 28.71 8.55
C GLU A 210 0.86 29.44 9.41
N ARG A 211 0.84 29.21 10.73
CA ARG A 211 1.81 29.79 11.66
C ARG A 211 3.19 29.16 11.53
N TRP A 212 3.29 27.83 11.37
CA TRP A 212 4.57 27.12 11.24
C TRP A 212 5.38 27.57 10.01
N PHE A 213 4.70 27.93 8.93
CA PHE A 213 5.33 28.33 7.67
C PHE A 213 5.23 29.84 7.38
N ALA A 214 4.71 30.64 8.31
CA ALA A 214 4.54 32.09 8.12
C ALA A 214 5.87 32.84 8.02
N ASP A 215 6.82 32.51 8.89
CA ASP A 215 8.14 33.16 8.98
C ASP A 215 9.21 32.49 8.11
N ARG A 216 8.83 31.45 7.36
CA ARG A 216 9.71 30.63 6.51
C ARG A 216 10.93 30.05 7.24
N THR A 217 10.88 29.90 8.55
CA THR A 217 11.95 29.23 9.32
C THR A 217 12.14 27.77 8.92
N LEU A 218 11.06 27.13 8.45
CA LEU A 218 11.07 25.76 7.93
C LEU A 218 11.36 25.69 6.42
N ALA A 219 11.73 26.79 5.74
CA ALA A 219 11.98 26.72 4.30
C ALA A 219 13.20 25.84 3.98
N ILE A 220 13.03 24.90 3.05
CA ILE A 220 14.10 24.03 2.56
C ILE A 220 14.47 24.46 1.13
N PRO A 221 15.65 25.06 0.92
CA PRO A 221 16.12 25.46 -0.42
C PRO A 221 16.32 24.26 -1.35
N ASP A 222 16.21 24.48 -2.66
CA ASP A 222 16.37 23.44 -3.70
C ASP A 222 17.67 22.65 -3.52
N GLN A 223 18.79 23.35 -3.27
CA GLN A 223 20.09 22.71 -3.11
C GLN A 223 20.15 21.79 -1.88
N THR A 224 19.48 22.16 -0.79
CA THR A 224 19.40 21.33 0.42
C THR A 224 18.49 20.13 0.14
N PHE A 225 17.32 20.36 -0.45
CA PHE A 225 16.38 19.32 -0.81
C PHE A 225 17.01 18.24 -1.71
N ASP A 226 17.67 18.66 -2.79
CA ASP A 226 18.35 17.76 -3.72
C ASP A 226 19.54 17.04 -3.06
N ARG A 227 20.15 17.61 -2.03
CA ARG A 227 21.23 16.98 -1.27
C ARG A 227 20.69 15.86 -0.39
N GLU A 228 19.64 16.11 0.38
CA GLU A 228 19.03 15.09 1.26
C GLU A 228 18.56 13.87 0.45
N ILE A 229 17.95 14.09 -0.72
CA ILE A 229 17.57 13.00 -1.64
C ILE A 229 18.81 12.22 -2.12
N ARG A 230 19.88 12.92 -2.51
CA ARG A 230 21.12 12.27 -2.96
C ARG A 230 21.81 11.49 -1.86
N ASP A 231 21.86 12.03 -0.65
CA ASP A 231 22.47 11.36 0.52
C ASP A 231 21.71 10.08 0.88
N PHE A 232 20.38 10.08 0.77
CA PHE A 232 19.57 8.86 0.88
C PHE A 232 19.91 7.84 -0.22
N ILE A 233 19.97 8.26 -1.48
CA ILE A 233 20.31 7.39 -2.62
C ILE A 233 21.72 6.82 -2.50
N ASP A 234 22.69 7.61 -2.03
CA ASP A 234 24.07 7.17 -1.81
C ASP A 234 24.16 6.04 -0.78
N ARG A 235 23.40 6.14 0.33
CA ARG A 235 23.29 5.09 1.34
C ARG A 235 22.67 3.82 0.76
N ALA A 236 21.57 3.97 0.04
CA ALA A 236 20.88 2.87 -0.63
C ALA A 236 21.79 2.14 -1.64
N TYR A 237 22.42 2.87 -2.55
CA TYR A 237 23.30 2.33 -3.58
C TYR A 237 24.50 1.58 -2.99
N ARG A 238 25.11 2.14 -1.92
CA ARG A 238 26.18 1.47 -1.19
C ARG A 238 25.71 0.14 -0.60
N GLY A 239 24.53 0.13 0.03
CA GLY A 239 23.93 -1.07 0.59
C GLY A 239 23.67 -2.14 -0.47
N TRP A 240 23.03 -1.77 -1.59
CA TRP A 240 22.72 -2.68 -2.69
C TRP A 240 23.94 -3.30 -3.37
N ARG A 241 25.10 -2.63 -3.34
CA ARG A 241 26.35 -3.10 -3.96
C ARG A 241 27.25 -3.88 -3.01
N THR A 242 27.18 -3.63 -1.70
CA THR A 242 28.16 -4.15 -0.75
C THR A 242 27.51 -5.00 0.34
N THR A 243 27.07 -4.39 1.44
CA THR A 243 26.62 -5.07 2.66
C THR A 243 25.43 -5.98 2.45
N ARG A 244 24.52 -5.65 1.53
CA ARG A 244 23.31 -6.43 1.28
C ARG A 244 23.50 -7.49 0.19
N PHE A 245 24.43 -7.33 -0.76
CA PHE A 245 24.51 -8.18 -1.94
C PHE A 245 25.45 -9.37 -1.78
N ASN A 246 24.96 -10.56 -2.10
CA ASN A 246 25.76 -11.77 -2.19
C ASN A 246 25.98 -12.17 -3.65
N ALA A 247 27.17 -11.89 -4.18
CA ALA A 247 27.53 -12.16 -5.57
C ALA A 247 27.54 -13.66 -5.95
N GLY A 248 27.70 -14.57 -4.98
CA GLY A 248 27.70 -16.01 -5.21
C GLY A 248 26.29 -16.58 -5.44
N THR A 249 25.29 -15.98 -4.80
CA THR A 249 23.88 -16.41 -4.92
C THR A 249 23.04 -15.47 -5.77
N GLY A 250 23.51 -14.25 -6.06
CA GLY A 250 22.75 -13.22 -6.76
C GLY A 250 21.56 -12.70 -5.94
N ARG A 251 21.64 -12.73 -4.60
CA ARG A 251 20.56 -12.35 -3.69
C ARG A 251 20.96 -11.20 -2.79
N TRP A 252 19.95 -10.49 -2.28
CA TRP A 252 20.10 -9.43 -1.31
C TRP A 252 19.55 -9.83 0.04
N THR A 253 20.23 -9.41 1.10
CA THR A 253 19.69 -9.40 2.45
C THR A 253 18.66 -8.26 2.55
N ILE A 254 17.44 -8.62 2.97
CA ILE A 254 16.35 -7.70 3.26
C ILE A 254 16.01 -7.87 4.74
N ARG A 255 15.79 -6.78 5.46
CA ARG A 255 15.55 -6.84 6.91
C ARG A 255 14.29 -7.63 7.23
N GLY A 256 14.40 -8.48 8.25
CA GLY A 256 13.30 -9.34 8.68
C GLY A 256 12.96 -10.47 7.71
N MET A 257 13.76 -10.66 6.65
CA MET A 257 13.53 -11.68 5.62
C MET A 257 14.79 -12.51 5.34
N SER A 258 14.58 -13.74 4.89
CA SER A 258 15.65 -14.54 4.31
C SER A 258 16.20 -13.88 3.04
N PRO A 259 17.51 -13.98 2.75
CA PRO A 259 18.09 -13.41 1.54
C PRO A 259 17.35 -13.86 0.28
N THR A 260 16.93 -12.91 -0.54
CA THR A 260 16.11 -13.13 -1.74
C THR A 260 16.61 -12.31 -2.92
N PHE A 261 16.29 -12.76 -4.13
CA PHE A 261 16.46 -11.92 -5.32
C PHE A 261 15.39 -10.82 -5.31
N SER A 262 15.73 -9.63 -5.80
CA SER A 262 14.80 -8.51 -5.96
C SER A 262 15.07 -7.83 -7.29
N GLU A 263 14.07 -7.79 -8.16
CA GLU A 263 14.15 -7.07 -9.43
C GLU A 263 14.23 -5.55 -9.20
N ASP A 264 13.59 -5.04 -8.14
CA ASP A 264 13.63 -3.62 -7.78
C ASP A 264 15.05 -3.18 -7.43
N ILE A 265 15.73 -3.94 -6.57
CA ILE A 265 17.13 -3.66 -6.20
C ILE A 265 18.04 -3.78 -7.43
N LEU A 266 17.89 -4.85 -8.23
CA LEU A 266 18.68 -5.05 -9.44
C LEU A 266 18.54 -3.86 -10.39
N THR A 267 17.31 -3.40 -10.62
CA THR A 267 17.00 -2.31 -11.54
C THR A 267 17.50 -0.97 -11.01
N ALA A 268 17.23 -0.65 -9.74
CA ALA A 268 17.70 0.58 -9.12
C ALA A 268 19.24 0.65 -9.12
N THR A 269 19.90 -0.49 -8.87
CA THR A 269 21.37 -0.60 -8.92
C THR A 269 21.91 -0.35 -10.33
N LEU A 270 21.29 -0.92 -11.37
CA LEU A 270 21.69 -0.70 -12.77
C LEU A 270 21.47 0.76 -13.21
N ALA A 271 20.31 1.32 -12.87
CA ALA A 271 19.97 2.71 -13.19
C ALA A 271 20.91 3.69 -12.48
N GLU A 272 21.27 3.44 -11.23
CA GLU A 272 22.16 4.30 -10.46
C GLU A 272 23.63 4.14 -10.89
N ALA A 273 24.08 2.92 -11.21
CA ALA A 273 25.39 2.71 -11.80
C ALA A 273 25.54 3.42 -13.15
N TRP A 274 24.43 3.58 -13.88
CA TRP A 274 24.40 4.36 -15.12
C TRP A 274 24.74 5.82 -14.89
N THR A 275 24.07 6.48 -13.95
CA THR A 275 24.28 7.90 -13.63
C THR A 275 25.65 8.17 -13.04
N ARG A 276 26.23 7.18 -12.34
CA ARG A 276 27.57 7.24 -11.75
C ARG A 276 28.71 6.90 -12.70
N GLY A 277 28.42 6.43 -13.92
CA GLY A 277 29.45 6.00 -14.87
C GLY A 277 30.12 4.67 -14.51
N GLU A 278 29.48 3.87 -13.65
CA GLU A 278 29.99 2.58 -13.16
C GLU A 278 29.33 1.38 -13.87
N PHE A 279 28.39 1.63 -14.79
CA PHE A 279 27.51 0.63 -15.38
C PHE A 279 28.21 -0.64 -15.87
N GLY A 280 29.34 -0.53 -16.59
CA GLY A 280 30.03 -1.70 -17.12
C GLY A 280 30.49 -2.71 -16.05
N ALA A 281 31.02 -2.21 -14.93
CA ALA A 281 31.45 -3.05 -13.82
C ALA A 281 30.23 -3.68 -13.10
N VAL A 282 29.20 -2.88 -12.84
CA VAL A 282 28.00 -3.31 -12.12
C VAL A 282 27.13 -4.27 -12.94
N PHE A 283 27.03 -4.05 -14.25
CA PHE A 283 26.21 -4.84 -15.16
C PHE A 283 26.60 -6.31 -15.15
N THR A 284 27.89 -6.63 -15.05
CA THR A 284 28.36 -8.02 -15.03
C THR A 284 27.81 -8.78 -13.81
N ASP A 285 27.85 -8.17 -12.63
CA ASP A 285 27.33 -8.77 -11.39
C ASP A 285 25.81 -8.90 -11.43
N MET A 286 25.12 -7.84 -11.86
CA MET A 286 23.65 -7.81 -11.92
C MET A 286 23.12 -8.76 -12.99
N ARG A 287 23.80 -8.87 -14.13
CA ARG A 287 23.46 -9.84 -15.18
C ARG A 287 23.57 -11.26 -14.66
N ARG A 288 24.68 -11.58 -13.95
CA ARG A 288 24.85 -12.89 -13.30
C ARG A 288 23.73 -13.16 -12.29
N ALA A 289 23.37 -12.18 -11.46
CA ALA A 289 22.27 -12.32 -10.51
C ALA A 289 20.95 -12.65 -11.22
N ALA A 290 20.62 -11.95 -12.30
CA ALA A 290 19.44 -12.22 -13.11
C ALA A 290 19.48 -13.62 -13.77
N ASP A 291 20.64 -14.04 -14.29
CA ASP A 291 20.81 -15.37 -14.91
C ASP A 291 20.67 -16.52 -13.88
N LEU A 292 20.95 -16.26 -12.59
CA LEU A 292 20.71 -17.21 -11.49
C LEU A 292 19.24 -17.28 -11.05
N HIS A 293 18.44 -16.25 -11.33
CA HIS A 293 17.01 -16.16 -10.95
C HIS A 293 16.12 -15.79 -12.14
N PRO A 294 16.18 -16.51 -13.28
CA PRO A 294 15.56 -16.08 -14.53
C PRO A 294 14.03 -15.94 -14.47
N ASN A 295 13.38 -16.65 -13.54
CA ASN A 295 11.93 -16.60 -13.33
C ASN A 295 11.48 -15.39 -12.48
N GLN A 296 12.41 -14.60 -11.94
CA GLN A 296 12.13 -13.42 -11.11
C GLN A 296 12.49 -12.11 -11.82
N VAL A 297 12.83 -12.18 -13.11
CA VAL A 297 13.17 -11.05 -13.97
C VAL A 297 11.96 -10.75 -14.85
N GLY A 298 11.53 -9.49 -14.90
CA GLY A 298 10.30 -9.05 -15.54
C GLY A 298 10.44 -7.75 -16.31
N LEU A 299 9.33 -7.02 -16.41
CA LEU A 299 9.26 -5.77 -17.20
C LEU A 299 10.24 -4.72 -16.69
N LEU A 300 10.46 -4.64 -15.38
CA LEU A 300 11.19 -3.55 -14.78
C LEU A 300 12.65 -3.53 -15.28
N SER A 301 13.34 -4.66 -15.23
CA SER A 301 14.74 -4.78 -15.68
C SER A 301 14.89 -5.04 -17.19
N SER A 302 13.80 -5.29 -17.92
CA SER A 302 13.82 -5.63 -19.35
C SER A 302 14.56 -4.63 -20.24
N PRO A 303 14.52 -3.30 -20.01
CA PRO A 303 15.29 -2.33 -20.80
C PRO A 303 16.81 -2.50 -20.71
N PHE A 304 17.30 -3.16 -19.65
CA PHE A 304 18.72 -3.48 -19.45
C PHE A 304 19.06 -4.91 -19.88
N LEU A 305 18.18 -5.87 -19.60
CA LEU A 305 18.51 -7.30 -19.67
C LEU A 305 17.89 -8.06 -20.85
N GLY A 306 16.92 -7.46 -21.54
CA GLY A 306 16.23 -8.08 -22.67
C GLY A 306 15.14 -9.05 -22.24
N ASN A 307 15.02 -10.17 -22.93
CA ASN A 307 13.95 -11.17 -22.78
C ASN A 307 12.55 -10.59 -23.09
N LEU A 308 12.47 -9.67 -24.06
CA LEU A 308 11.30 -8.82 -24.28
C LEU A 308 10.09 -9.62 -24.75
N ARG A 309 10.27 -10.70 -25.52
CA ARG A 309 9.17 -11.51 -26.06
C ARG A 309 8.31 -12.14 -24.96
N PRO A 310 8.85 -12.99 -24.07
CA PRO A 310 8.04 -13.59 -23.01
C PRO A 310 7.53 -12.53 -22.02
N ILE A 311 8.36 -11.54 -21.66
CA ILE A 311 7.95 -10.44 -20.76
C ILE A 311 6.72 -9.72 -21.32
N LYS A 312 6.67 -9.45 -22.63
CA LYS A 312 5.54 -8.75 -23.23
C LYS A 312 4.21 -9.51 -23.09
N PHE A 313 4.22 -10.84 -23.16
CA PHE A 313 3.02 -11.65 -22.97
C PHE A 313 2.59 -11.64 -21.50
N GLN A 314 3.52 -11.83 -20.56
CA GLN A 314 3.24 -11.77 -19.12
C GLN A 314 2.65 -10.41 -18.71
N VAL A 315 3.23 -9.33 -19.23
CA VAL A 315 2.75 -7.95 -19.01
C VAL A 315 1.33 -7.75 -19.53
N GLN A 316 0.98 -8.34 -20.67
CA GLN A 316 -0.36 -8.21 -21.23
C GLN A 316 -1.42 -8.93 -20.39
N GLU A 317 -1.09 -10.11 -19.86
CA GLU A 317 -1.97 -10.83 -18.94
C GLU A 317 -2.16 -10.05 -17.64
N GLN A 318 -1.08 -9.51 -17.08
CA GLN A 318 -1.15 -8.67 -15.89
C GLN A 318 -1.99 -7.41 -16.13
N ASP A 319 -1.77 -6.71 -17.25
CA ASP A 319 -2.53 -5.51 -17.61
C ASP A 319 -4.02 -5.82 -17.78
N THR A 320 -4.37 -7.00 -18.30
CA THR A 320 -5.76 -7.43 -18.43
C THR A 320 -6.42 -7.59 -17.07
N ARG A 321 -5.75 -8.26 -16.11
CA ARG A 321 -6.27 -8.44 -14.74
C ARG A 321 -6.39 -7.11 -14.01
N THR A 322 -5.34 -6.29 -14.04
CA THR A 322 -5.34 -4.95 -13.43
C THR A 322 -6.44 -4.08 -14.04
N ASN A 323 -6.63 -4.11 -15.36
CA ASN A 323 -7.71 -3.37 -16.01
C ASN A 323 -9.08 -3.81 -15.53
N GLN A 324 -9.34 -5.12 -15.41
CA GLN A 324 -10.62 -5.64 -14.92
C GLN A 324 -10.89 -5.20 -13.47
N GLN A 325 -9.89 -5.30 -12.60
CA GLN A 325 -10.00 -4.88 -11.20
C GLN A 325 -10.30 -3.38 -11.09
N LEU A 326 -9.53 -2.53 -11.77
CA LEU A 326 -9.71 -1.07 -11.71
C LEU A 326 -11.01 -0.63 -12.37
N LEU A 327 -11.44 -1.31 -13.45
CA LEU A 327 -12.70 -1.00 -14.13
C LEU A 327 -13.89 -1.29 -13.23
N GLN A 328 -13.84 -2.39 -12.46
CA GLN A 328 -14.88 -2.71 -11.49
C GLN A 328 -14.98 -1.60 -10.43
N LEU A 329 -13.87 -1.22 -9.80
CA LEU A 329 -13.84 -0.15 -8.79
C LEU A 329 -14.36 1.19 -9.37
N ALA A 330 -13.94 1.56 -10.57
CA ALA A 330 -14.38 2.80 -11.22
C ALA A 330 -15.88 2.80 -11.58
N THR A 331 -16.41 1.64 -12.01
CA THR A 331 -17.83 1.45 -12.34
C THR A 331 -18.70 1.50 -11.09
N ASP A 332 -18.24 0.87 -10.00
CA ASP A 332 -18.93 0.86 -8.71
C ASP A 332 -18.83 2.19 -7.95
N ARG A 333 -18.10 3.16 -8.52
CA ARG A 333 -17.77 4.45 -7.89
C ARG A 333 -17.10 4.25 -6.52
N ASP A 334 -16.27 3.22 -6.41
CA ASP A 334 -15.50 2.89 -5.22
C ASP A 334 -14.21 3.75 -5.16
N PRO A 335 -14.07 4.65 -4.17
CA PRO A 335 -12.89 5.50 -4.03
C PRO A 335 -11.57 4.75 -3.82
N GLU A 336 -11.59 3.45 -3.50
CA GLU A 336 -10.39 2.63 -3.41
C GLU A 336 -9.57 2.61 -4.70
N VAL A 337 -10.20 2.89 -5.85
CA VAL A 337 -9.49 3.04 -7.13
C VAL A 337 -8.36 4.09 -7.07
N PHE A 338 -8.53 5.15 -6.26
CA PHE A 338 -7.54 6.22 -6.14
C PHE A 338 -6.31 5.85 -5.31
N ARG A 339 -6.36 4.73 -4.58
CA ARG A 339 -5.17 4.17 -3.91
C ARG A 339 -4.22 3.51 -4.90
N PHE A 340 -4.68 3.17 -6.11
CA PHE A 340 -3.82 2.60 -7.15
C PHE A 340 -2.81 3.63 -7.66
N ARG A 341 -1.52 3.32 -7.47
CA ARG A 341 -0.41 4.19 -7.91
C ARG A 341 -0.34 4.22 -9.43
N GLY A 342 -0.30 5.43 -9.99
CA GLY A 342 -0.27 5.59 -11.44
C GLY A 342 -1.56 5.13 -12.13
N LEU A 343 -2.70 5.21 -11.46
CA LEU A 343 -4.04 4.98 -12.03
C LEU A 343 -4.22 5.69 -13.36
N ILE A 344 -3.92 6.99 -13.42
CA ILE A 344 -4.15 7.78 -14.64
C ILE A 344 -3.23 7.36 -15.79
N PRO A 345 -1.90 7.26 -15.60
CA PRO A 345 -1.02 6.68 -16.61
C PRO A 345 -1.43 5.27 -17.04
N PHE A 346 -1.84 4.42 -16.11
CA PHE A 346 -2.27 3.07 -16.42
C PHE A 346 -3.54 3.10 -17.27
N ALA A 347 -4.61 3.74 -16.80
CA ALA A 347 -5.89 3.80 -17.50
C ALA A 347 -5.76 4.35 -18.93
N LEU A 348 -4.98 5.42 -19.11
CA LEU A 348 -4.81 6.06 -20.42
C LEU A 348 -3.92 5.28 -21.39
N HIS A 349 -2.86 4.63 -20.89
CA HIS A 349 -1.79 4.09 -21.75
C HIS A 349 -1.70 2.57 -21.76
N ARG A 350 -2.13 1.88 -20.69
CA ARG A 350 -2.04 0.40 -20.57
C ARG A 350 -3.41 -0.26 -20.39
N GLY A 351 -4.39 0.47 -19.89
CA GLY A 351 -5.76 0.03 -19.72
C GLY A 351 -6.58 0.09 -21.00
N SER A 352 -7.84 -0.30 -20.86
CA SER A 352 -8.87 -0.15 -21.87
C SER A 352 -9.37 1.29 -21.96
N THR A 353 -9.90 1.67 -23.11
CA THR A 353 -10.58 2.98 -23.28
C THR A 353 -11.74 3.14 -22.31
N GLN A 354 -12.49 2.06 -22.06
CA GLN A 354 -13.58 2.05 -21.09
C GLN A 354 -13.10 2.41 -19.68
N LEU A 355 -11.97 1.83 -19.23
CA LEU A 355 -11.40 2.17 -17.93
C LEU A 355 -11.01 3.66 -17.85
N ALA A 356 -10.37 4.19 -18.90
CA ALA A 356 -10.02 5.60 -18.96
C ALA A 356 -11.26 6.50 -18.86
N ASP A 357 -12.31 6.18 -19.61
CA ASP A 357 -13.55 6.94 -19.62
C ASP A 357 -14.26 6.89 -18.25
N GLU A 358 -14.35 5.71 -17.63
CA GLU A 358 -14.98 5.55 -16.30
C GLU A 358 -14.20 6.26 -15.19
N VAL A 359 -12.87 6.17 -15.19
CA VAL A 359 -12.04 6.88 -14.20
C VAL A 359 -12.20 8.39 -14.35
N LEU A 360 -12.21 8.92 -15.58
CA LEU A 360 -12.39 10.36 -15.82
C LEU A 360 -13.81 10.82 -15.47
N ALA A 361 -14.83 9.99 -15.72
CA ALA A 361 -16.20 10.26 -15.31
C ALA A 361 -16.31 10.31 -13.78
N PHE A 362 -15.76 9.31 -13.08
CA PHE A 362 -15.76 9.26 -11.62
C PHE A 362 -15.04 10.46 -10.99
N LEU A 363 -13.89 10.86 -11.53
CA LEU A 363 -13.19 12.09 -11.10
C LEU A 363 -14.06 13.36 -11.22
N SER A 364 -14.95 13.40 -12.21
CA SER A 364 -15.84 14.52 -12.44
C SER A 364 -17.03 14.55 -11.48
N GLU A 365 -17.32 13.42 -10.83
CA GLU A 365 -18.45 13.25 -9.90
C GLU A 365 -18.01 13.33 -8.44
N ILE A 366 -16.86 12.75 -8.09
CA ILE A 366 -16.40 12.58 -6.71
C ILE A 366 -16.28 13.91 -5.95
N ASN A 367 -16.71 13.91 -4.69
CA ASN A 367 -16.44 14.97 -3.75
C ASN A 367 -15.23 14.57 -2.89
N TYR A 368 -14.12 15.30 -3.03
CA TYR A 368 -12.87 14.96 -2.34
C TYR A 368 -12.96 15.04 -0.81
N ARG A 369 -14.00 15.68 -0.26
CA ARG A 369 -14.23 15.76 1.19
C ARG A 369 -14.64 14.40 1.77
N ASP A 370 -15.23 13.55 0.95
CA ASP A 370 -15.69 12.22 1.34
C ASP A 370 -14.55 11.18 1.29
N LEU A 371 -13.38 11.56 0.76
CA LEU A 371 -12.21 10.68 0.63
C LEU A 371 -11.43 10.60 1.94
N ASP A 372 -10.93 9.41 2.26
CA ASP A 372 -9.92 9.26 3.30
C ASP A 372 -8.56 9.87 2.89
N LEU A 373 -7.60 9.87 3.81
CA LEU A 373 -6.30 10.51 3.58
C LEU A 373 -5.46 9.75 2.54
N TYR A 374 -5.55 8.43 2.48
CA TYR A 374 -4.85 7.60 1.50
C TYR A 374 -5.37 7.86 0.09
N GLN A 375 -6.68 7.90 -0.06
CA GLN A 375 -7.37 8.21 -1.31
C GLN A 375 -7.09 9.67 -1.72
N THR A 376 -7.06 10.61 -0.79
CA THR A 376 -6.72 12.02 -1.03
C THR A 376 -5.29 12.15 -1.57
N VAL A 377 -4.31 11.51 -0.92
CA VAL A 377 -2.91 11.53 -1.37
C VAL A 377 -2.76 10.80 -2.70
N GLY A 378 -3.43 9.66 -2.89
CA GLY A 378 -3.43 8.90 -4.13
C GLY A 378 -4.02 9.68 -5.30
N LEU A 379 -5.13 10.41 -5.06
CA LEU A 379 -5.75 11.31 -6.02
C LEU A 379 -4.78 12.45 -6.40
N LEU A 380 -4.17 13.10 -5.42
CA LEU A 380 -3.20 14.17 -5.65
C LEU A 380 -1.96 13.66 -6.40
N ALA A 381 -1.41 12.52 -6.01
CA ALA A 381 -0.23 11.92 -6.64
C ALA A 381 -0.51 11.59 -8.12
N ASN A 382 -1.68 11.02 -8.41
CA ASN A 382 -2.12 10.80 -9.79
C ASN A 382 -2.29 12.11 -10.58
N ALA A 383 -2.61 13.20 -9.90
CA ALA A 383 -2.73 14.53 -10.47
C ALA A 383 -1.38 15.27 -10.65
N THR A 384 -0.28 14.86 -10.02
CA THR A 384 0.93 15.72 -9.98
C THR A 384 2.25 15.00 -10.23
N LEU A 385 2.34 13.68 -10.02
CA LEU A 385 3.61 12.94 -10.10
C LEU A 385 3.83 12.29 -11.47
N HIS A 386 2.92 12.48 -12.42
CA HIS A 386 3.00 11.87 -13.74
C HIS A 386 2.85 12.90 -14.86
N ASP A 387 3.82 12.89 -15.78
CA ASP A 387 3.96 13.89 -16.85
C ASP A 387 3.05 13.62 -18.06
N ASN A 388 2.53 12.41 -18.22
CA ASN A 388 1.87 11.94 -19.45
C ASN A 388 0.32 12.03 -19.40
N ARG A 389 -0.22 13.20 -19.01
CA ARG A 389 -1.67 13.39 -18.84
C ARG A 389 -2.31 14.09 -20.03
N THR A 390 -3.47 13.60 -20.45
CA THR A 390 -4.31 14.24 -21.47
C THR A 390 -4.91 15.55 -20.96
N GLU A 391 -5.37 16.41 -21.88
CA GLU A 391 -6.10 17.64 -21.52
C GLU A 391 -7.37 17.35 -20.72
N ALA A 392 -8.06 16.25 -21.03
CA ALA A 392 -9.24 15.80 -20.28
C ALA A 392 -8.90 15.51 -18.82
N ALA A 393 -7.82 14.75 -18.57
CA ALA A 393 -7.35 14.48 -17.22
C ALA A 393 -6.96 15.76 -16.49
N ARG A 394 -6.25 16.69 -17.16
CA ARG A 394 -5.86 17.98 -16.56
C ARG A 394 -7.07 18.81 -16.10
N ARG A 395 -8.14 18.85 -16.90
CA ARG A 395 -9.39 19.55 -16.52
C ARG A 395 -10.12 18.86 -15.37
N ALA A 396 -10.17 17.53 -15.36
CA ALA A 396 -10.80 16.78 -14.27
C ALA A 396 -10.15 17.09 -12.91
N PHE A 397 -8.82 17.31 -12.89
CA PHE A 397 -8.10 17.60 -11.65
C PHE A 397 -8.19 19.05 -11.16
N ALA A 398 -8.57 20.01 -12.01
CA ALA A 398 -8.56 21.44 -11.64
C ALA A 398 -9.53 21.79 -10.49
N ARG A 399 -10.55 20.95 -10.24
CA ARG A 399 -11.50 21.16 -9.14
C ARG A 399 -10.93 20.85 -7.75
N PHE A 400 -9.75 20.24 -7.67
CA PHE A 400 -9.14 19.80 -6.42
C PHE A 400 -8.09 20.78 -5.87
N ASP A 401 -8.03 22.02 -6.39
CA ASP A 401 -7.06 23.03 -5.95
C ASP A 401 -7.12 23.30 -4.43
N ALA A 402 -8.32 23.27 -3.84
CA ALA A 402 -8.53 23.47 -2.40
C ALA A 402 -8.21 22.22 -1.55
N MET A 403 -8.07 21.04 -2.16
CA MET A 403 -7.94 19.76 -1.46
C MET A 403 -6.70 19.72 -0.55
N ILE A 404 -5.58 20.30 -1.00
CA ILE A 404 -4.35 20.34 -0.19
C ILE A 404 -4.60 21.10 1.12
N ALA A 405 -5.19 22.29 1.03
CA ALA A 405 -5.41 23.15 2.20
C ALA A 405 -6.51 22.61 3.12
N GLU A 406 -7.57 22.02 2.55
CA GLU A 406 -8.73 21.55 3.32
C GLU A 406 -8.56 20.14 3.91
N ARG A 407 -7.77 19.26 3.28
CA ARG A 407 -7.64 17.85 3.68
C ARG A 407 -6.25 17.50 4.20
N LEU A 408 -5.18 17.98 3.56
CA LEU A 408 -3.83 17.57 3.92
C LEU A 408 -3.23 18.44 5.04
N PHE A 409 -3.43 19.77 5.01
CA PHE A 409 -2.88 20.65 6.05
C PHE A 409 -3.39 20.34 7.47
N PRO A 410 -4.69 20.08 7.69
CA PRO A 410 -5.17 19.71 9.02
C PRO A 410 -4.55 18.42 9.57
N ALA A 411 -4.07 17.53 8.69
CA ALA A 411 -3.41 16.27 9.06
C ALA A 411 -1.89 16.42 9.24
N LEU A 412 -1.32 17.63 9.13
CA LEU A 412 0.11 17.84 9.37
C LEU A 412 0.41 17.90 10.86
N VAL A 413 1.44 17.16 11.25
CA VAL A 413 1.99 17.18 12.61
C VAL A 413 3.46 17.56 12.59
N ARG A 414 3.88 18.25 13.64
CA ARG A 414 5.28 18.59 13.89
C ARG A 414 5.77 17.84 15.11
N THR A 415 6.90 17.17 14.95
CA THR A 415 7.64 16.47 16.01
C THR A 415 9.05 17.06 16.10
N SER A 416 9.87 16.56 17.02
CA SER A 416 11.31 16.90 17.06
C SER A 416 12.10 16.44 15.84
N GLU A 417 11.63 15.41 15.13
CA GLU A 417 12.24 14.81 13.94
C GLU A 417 11.81 15.51 12.65
N GLY A 418 10.76 16.34 12.70
CA GLY A 418 10.35 17.16 11.56
C GLY A 418 8.85 17.30 11.39
N VAL A 419 8.41 17.44 10.13
CA VAL A 419 6.99 17.60 9.78
C VAL A 419 6.54 16.37 9.02
N PHE A 420 5.41 15.81 9.42
CA PHE A 420 4.85 14.60 8.84
C PHE A 420 3.36 14.75 8.56
N LEU A 421 2.86 13.90 7.68
CA LEU A 421 1.43 13.68 7.52
C LEU A 421 0.96 12.58 8.48
N GLU A 422 0.12 12.94 9.44
CA GLU A 422 -0.49 12.03 10.41
C GLU A 422 -1.60 11.23 9.73
N SER A 423 -1.37 9.92 9.51
CA SER A 423 -2.32 9.03 8.84
C SER A 423 -3.51 8.68 9.75
N ALA A 424 -3.28 8.69 11.06
CA ALA A 424 -4.27 8.57 12.11
C ALA A 424 -3.70 9.19 13.40
N PRO A 425 -4.51 9.58 14.40
CA PRO A 425 -4.03 10.21 15.63
C PRO A 425 -2.77 9.55 16.23
N GLY A 426 -1.68 10.32 16.28
CA GLY A 426 -0.33 9.98 16.70
C GLY A 426 0.39 8.88 15.90
N GLN A 427 -0.15 8.47 14.76
CA GLN A 427 0.45 7.52 13.82
C GLN A 427 0.79 8.21 12.50
N ILE A 428 1.97 7.91 11.99
CA ILE A 428 2.45 8.42 10.72
C ILE A 428 2.85 7.23 9.87
N ASP A 429 2.19 7.09 8.73
CA ASP A 429 2.66 6.27 7.61
C ASP A 429 3.73 7.06 6.85
N VAL A 430 4.97 6.57 6.91
CA VAL A 430 6.13 7.28 6.34
C VAL A 430 6.03 7.37 4.83
N GLU A 431 5.49 6.35 4.17
CA GLU A 431 5.33 6.32 2.72
C GLU A 431 4.21 7.25 2.27
N LEU A 432 3.08 7.27 2.99
CA LEU A 432 2.01 8.23 2.74
C LEU A 432 2.50 9.67 2.90
N SER A 433 3.24 9.95 3.97
CA SER A 433 3.84 11.25 4.23
C SER A 433 4.81 11.67 3.11
N LEU A 434 5.65 10.74 2.66
CA LEU A 434 6.56 10.95 1.53
C LEU A 434 5.81 11.25 0.23
N HIS A 435 4.80 10.45 -0.11
CA HIS A 435 3.98 10.66 -1.32
C HIS A 435 3.25 11.99 -1.29
N ALA A 436 2.65 12.35 -0.15
CA ALA A 436 2.02 13.65 0.03
C ALA A 436 3.04 14.78 -0.16
N GLY A 437 4.23 14.64 0.43
CA GLY A 437 5.32 15.60 0.28
C GLY A 437 5.72 15.81 -1.18
N LEU A 438 5.97 14.73 -1.92
CA LEU A 438 6.31 14.79 -3.35
C LEU A 438 5.19 15.44 -4.17
N ALA A 439 3.94 15.09 -3.88
CA ALA A 439 2.80 15.57 -4.64
C ALA A 439 2.50 17.06 -4.38
N ILE A 440 2.59 17.51 -3.12
CA ILE A 440 2.47 18.93 -2.72
C ILE A 440 3.64 19.74 -3.28
N GLU A 441 4.87 19.21 -3.28
CA GLU A 441 6.05 19.88 -3.83
C GLU A 441 5.92 20.10 -5.34
N SER A 442 5.51 19.06 -6.07
CA SER A 442 5.23 19.13 -7.51
C SER A 442 4.16 20.19 -7.81
N GLU A 443 3.08 20.21 -7.03
CA GLU A 443 2.01 21.18 -7.18
C GLU A 443 2.46 22.61 -6.83
N GLY A 444 3.27 22.76 -5.80
CA GLY A 444 3.90 24.03 -5.43
C GLY A 444 4.76 24.60 -6.55
N ARG A 445 5.52 23.75 -7.27
CA ARG A 445 6.29 24.17 -8.46
C ARG A 445 5.35 24.64 -9.57
N ARG A 446 4.30 23.85 -9.86
CA ARG A 446 3.32 24.14 -10.92
C ARG A 446 2.61 25.48 -10.68
N LEU A 447 2.15 25.71 -9.46
CA LEU A 447 1.41 26.92 -9.06
C LEU A 447 2.32 28.10 -8.70
N ARG A 448 3.64 27.88 -8.65
CA ARG A 448 4.62 28.85 -8.10
C ARG A 448 4.26 29.28 -6.67
N ASN A 449 3.73 28.35 -5.88
CA ASN A 449 3.34 28.57 -4.49
C ASN A 449 4.48 28.15 -3.56
N THR A 450 5.21 29.13 -3.02
CA THR A 450 6.36 28.89 -2.13
C THR A 450 6.00 28.17 -0.84
N ARG A 451 4.79 28.37 -0.31
CA ARG A 451 4.34 27.67 0.91
C ARG A 451 4.17 26.18 0.65
N TYR A 452 3.61 25.82 -0.50
CA TYR A 452 3.44 24.41 -0.89
C TYR A 452 4.81 23.75 -1.12
N LEU A 453 5.75 24.47 -1.74
CA LEU A 453 7.13 24.01 -1.86
C LEU A 453 7.75 23.74 -0.49
N ASP A 454 7.68 24.69 0.43
CA ASP A 454 8.28 24.57 1.76
C ASP A 454 7.65 23.38 2.52
N ILE A 455 6.32 23.24 2.52
CA ILE A 455 5.61 22.11 3.16
C ILE A 455 5.99 20.77 2.54
N GLY A 456 5.89 20.66 1.21
CA GLY A 456 6.16 19.41 0.49
C GLY A 456 7.59 18.91 0.72
N ARG A 457 8.56 19.83 0.73
CA ARG A 457 9.96 19.49 1.00
C ARG A 457 10.21 19.04 2.44
N ASN A 458 9.56 19.66 3.42
CA ASN A 458 9.68 19.22 4.81
C ASN A 458 9.17 17.79 4.97
N LEU A 459 7.99 17.48 4.43
CA LEU A 459 7.44 16.13 4.47
C LEU A 459 8.39 15.07 3.90
N VAL A 460 9.01 15.37 2.76
CA VAL A 460 9.98 14.46 2.13
C VAL A 460 11.26 14.34 2.96
N VAL A 461 11.88 15.46 3.35
CA VAL A 461 13.15 15.44 4.10
C VAL A 461 12.98 14.78 5.47
N SER A 462 11.89 15.09 6.18
CA SER A 462 11.58 14.46 7.48
C SER A 462 11.35 12.96 7.35
N ALA A 463 10.70 12.49 6.27
CA ALA A 463 10.57 11.06 6.00
C ALA A 463 11.95 10.41 5.73
N LEU A 464 12.77 10.99 4.85
CA LEU A 464 14.08 10.43 4.50
C LEU A 464 15.09 10.47 5.65
N SER A 465 14.97 11.42 6.58
CA SER A 465 15.84 11.51 7.77
C SER A 465 15.62 10.39 8.78
N LEU A 466 14.50 9.65 8.70
CA LEU A 466 14.27 8.43 9.49
C LEU A 466 15.12 7.25 9.00
N GLY A 467 15.78 7.40 7.84
CA GLY A 467 16.57 6.36 7.20
C GLY A 467 17.90 6.12 7.89
N ASP A 468 18.23 4.85 8.08
CA ASP A 468 19.54 4.44 8.58
C ASP A 468 20.65 4.46 7.50
N ASP A 469 21.80 3.91 7.85
CA ASP A 469 23.01 3.90 7.01
C ASP A 469 22.86 3.14 5.68
N GLU A 470 21.85 2.28 5.56
CA GLU A 470 21.54 1.54 4.32
C GLU A 470 20.28 2.08 3.62
N GLY A 471 19.66 3.13 4.17
CA GLY A 471 18.46 3.76 3.62
C GLY A 471 17.15 3.03 3.94
N PHE A 472 17.13 2.09 4.88
CA PHE A 472 15.87 1.49 5.32
C PHE A 472 15.06 2.50 6.15
N LEU A 473 13.77 2.58 5.88
CA LEU A 473 12.82 3.43 6.60
C LEU A 473 11.86 2.58 7.43
N PRO A 474 11.36 3.07 8.57
CA PRO A 474 10.20 2.45 9.21
C PRO A 474 8.96 2.63 8.33
N ARG A 475 8.02 1.66 8.33
CA ARG A 475 6.75 1.84 7.59
C ARG A 475 5.81 2.78 8.33
N VAL A 476 5.72 2.60 9.65
CA VAL A 476 4.88 3.39 10.53
C VAL A 476 5.72 3.87 11.70
N ILE A 477 5.52 5.12 12.11
CA ILE A 477 6.04 5.65 13.37
C ILE A 477 4.88 6.09 14.26
N ILE A 478 5.02 5.83 15.56
CA ILE A 478 4.14 6.35 16.60
C ILE A 478 4.86 7.56 17.19
N ALA A 479 4.31 8.75 17.00
CA ALA A 479 4.97 9.99 17.35
C ALA A 479 4.08 10.93 18.18
N GLN A 480 4.74 11.72 19.02
CA GLN A 480 4.17 12.84 19.77
C GLN A 480 5.02 14.09 19.50
N ALA A 481 4.68 15.22 20.13
CA ALA A 481 5.43 16.46 19.95
C ALA A 481 6.91 16.32 20.36
N GLU A 482 7.19 15.50 21.37
CA GLU A 482 8.52 15.22 21.91
C GLU A 482 9.33 14.24 21.07
N GLY A 483 8.70 13.59 20.09
CA GLY A 483 9.37 12.77 19.09
C GLY A 483 8.78 11.39 18.84
N VAL A 484 9.56 10.54 18.17
CA VAL A 484 9.19 9.16 17.82
C VAL A 484 9.30 8.27 19.06
N ARG A 485 8.19 7.63 19.44
CA ARG A 485 8.10 6.70 20.58
C ARG A 485 8.35 5.26 20.17
N ALA A 486 7.88 4.89 18.97
CA ALA A 486 8.01 3.55 18.43
C ALA A 486 7.99 3.59 16.89
N ALA A 487 8.52 2.53 16.29
CA ALA A 487 8.52 2.32 14.85
C ALA A 487 8.08 0.89 14.54
N GLU A 488 7.26 0.71 13.51
CA GLU A 488 6.70 -0.57 13.08
C GLU A 488 6.97 -0.81 11.60
N GLY A 489 7.32 -2.06 11.27
CA GLY A 489 7.66 -2.47 9.92
C GLY A 489 8.95 -1.85 9.38
N VAL A 490 9.40 -2.37 8.24
CA VAL A 490 10.57 -1.86 7.51
C VAL A 490 10.24 -1.74 6.03
N MET A 491 10.70 -0.66 5.42
CA MET A 491 10.64 -0.37 4.00
C MET A 491 12.05 -0.32 3.43
N GLY A 492 12.29 -1.04 2.35
CA GLY A 492 13.57 -1.00 1.64
C GLY A 492 13.72 0.30 0.84
N PRO A 493 14.94 0.87 0.71
CA PRO A 493 15.14 2.05 -0.13
C PRO A 493 14.78 1.81 -1.60
N GLU A 494 14.78 0.56 -2.06
CA GLU A 494 14.34 0.15 -3.40
C GLU A 494 12.86 0.43 -3.67
N GLU A 495 12.00 0.44 -2.64
CA GLU A 495 10.58 0.83 -2.75
C GLU A 495 10.43 2.35 -2.96
N ILE A 496 11.40 3.13 -2.46
CA ILE A 496 11.39 4.59 -2.45
C ILE A 496 12.12 5.19 -3.65
N TYR A 497 13.19 4.55 -4.12
CA TYR A 497 14.06 5.03 -5.19
C TYR A 497 13.30 5.50 -6.46
N PRO A 498 12.29 4.77 -6.97
CA PRO A 498 11.55 5.20 -8.16
C PRO A 498 10.78 6.51 -7.95
N LEU A 499 10.44 6.85 -6.70
CA LEU A 499 9.68 8.04 -6.34
C LEU A 499 10.55 9.30 -6.27
N ILE A 500 11.79 9.17 -5.78
CA ILE A 500 12.63 10.33 -5.43
C ILE A 500 13.80 10.58 -6.39
N SER A 501 14.31 9.54 -7.08
CA SER A 501 15.61 9.65 -7.78
C SER A 501 15.61 10.57 -8.99
N ARG A 502 14.44 10.77 -9.64
CA ARG A 502 14.31 11.45 -10.93
C ARG A 502 15.34 10.97 -11.97
N ASN A 503 15.83 9.73 -11.82
CA ASN A 503 16.92 9.21 -12.63
C ASN A 503 16.40 8.90 -14.05
N PRO A 504 16.89 9.59 -15.11
CA PRO A 504 16.45 9.34 -16.48
C PRO A 504 16.90 7.96 -17.01
N ALA A 505 17.81 7.27 -16.33
CA ALA A 505 18.20 5.89 -16.64
C ALA A 505 17.36 4.86 -15.88
N PHE A 506 16.42 5.27 -15.01
CA PHE A 506 15.46 4.33 -14.45
C PHE A 506 14.37 3.98 -15.49
N PRO A 507 13.94 2.72 -15.59
CA PRO A 507 12.91 2.28 -16.54
C PRO A 507 11.63 3.08 -16.39
N ARG A 508 11.11 3.57 -17.53
CA ARG A 508 9.91 4.39 -17.55
C ARG A 508 9.10 4.19 -18.81
N MET A 509 7.84 4.58 -18.69
CA MET A 509 6.93 4.72 -19.81
C MET A 509 7.05 6.13 -20.40
N VAL A 510 7.31 6.21 -21.71
CA VAL A 510 7.12 7.41 -22.52
C VAL A 510 5.80 7.26 -23.28
N SER A 511 4.85 8.16 -23.04
CA SER A 511 3.56 8.10 -23.74
C SER A 511 3.71 8.48 -25.20
N LEU A 512 3.01 7.74 -26.06
CA LEU A 512 2.80 8.07 -27.47
C LEU A 512 1.34 8.42 -27.75
N HIS A 513 0.55 8.71 -26.71
CA HIS A 513 -0.88 8.95 -26.82
C HIS A 513 -1.23 10.01 -27.87
N ASP A 514 -0.52 11.15 -27.84
CA ASP A 514 -0.80 12.25 -28.77
C ASP A 514 -0.34 11.96 -30.21
N ALA A 515 0.61 11.04 -30.39
CA ALA A 515 1.15 10.67 -31.70
C ALA A 515 0.40 9.50 -32.36
N LEU A 516 0.02 8.49 -31.59
CA LEU A 516 -0.52 7.22 -32.09
C LEU A 516 -1.90 6.86 -31.52
N GLY A 517 -2.40 7.63 -30.55
CA GLY A 517 -3.68 7.40 -29.89
C GLY A 517 -3.58 6.56 -28.59
N PRO A 518 -4.73 6.27 -27.97
CA PRO A 518 -4.80 5.52 -26.71
C PRO A 518 -4.11 4.17 -26.77
N GLY A 519 -3.47 3.76 -25.66
CA GLY A 519 -2.77 2.48 -25.58
C GLY A 519 -1.36 2.47 -26.20
N ALA A 520 -0.85 3.60 -26.70
CA ALA A 520 0.47 3.68 -27.33
C ALA A 520 1.53 4.27 -26.40
N TRP A 521 2.66 3.58 -26.25
CA TRP A 521 3.75 3.98 -25.36
C TRP A 521 5.08 3.27 -25.68
N ILE A 522 6.17 3.76 -25.11
CA ILE A 522 7.50 3.15 -25.13
C ILE A 522 7.94 2.85 -23.69
N TRP A 523 8.38 1.63 -23.42
CA TRP A 523 9.07 1.26 -22.17
C TRP A 523 10.56 1.20 -22.42
N THR A 524 11.33 2.03 -21.72
CA THR A 524 12.77 2.19 -21.96
C THR A 524 13.49 2.87 -20.79
N VAL A 525 14.82 2.82 -20.85
CA VAL A 525 15.75 3.64 -20.05
C VAL A 525 16.41 4.73 -20.89
N ALA A 526 16.27 4.69 -22.21
CA ALA A 526 16.84 5.69 -23.12
C ALA A 526 16.01 6.97 -23.13
N GLY A 527 16.63 8.11 -23.43
CA GLY A 527 15.92 9.34 -23.78
C GLY A 527 15.14 9.15 -25.08
N ILE A 528 13.91 9.64 -25.14
CA ILE A 528 13.09 9.63 -26.35
C ILE A 528 12.77 11.08 -26.73
N THR A 529 13.10 11.45 -27.96
CA THR A 529 12.86 12.79 -28.51
C THR A 529 12.32 12.70 -29.93
N ASN A 530 11.94 13.84 -30.52
CA ASN A 530 11.53 13.95 -31.93
C ASN A 530 10.43 12.95 -32.37
N VAL A 531 9.45 12.68 -31.50
CA VAL A 531 8.31 11.82 -31.83
C VAL A 531 7.47 12.51 -32.91
N ARG A 532 7.32 11.87 -34.06
CA ARG A 532 6.53 12.36 -35.20
C ARG A 532 5.67 11.23 -35.74
N ALA A 533 4.42 11.53 -36.04
CA ALA A 533 3.48 10.60 -36.66
C ALA A 533 2.75 11.30 -37.81
N SER A 534 2.58 10.57 -38.92
CA SER A 534 1.78 10.96 -40.07
C SER A 534 1.02 9.75 -40.62
N ALA A 535 0.27 9.94 -41.70
CA ALA A 535 -0.40 8.83 -42.38
C ALA A 535 0.60 7.80 -42.94
N THR A 536 1.81 8.21 -43.31
CA THR A 536 2.78 7.37 -44.03
C THR A 536 4.01 6.98 -43.20
N GLU A 537 4.26 7.69 -42.09
CA GLU A 537 5.48 7.51 -41.30
C GLU A 537 5.23 7.71 -39.80
N PHE A 538 5.90 6.90 -38.98
CA PHE A 538 6.09 7.15 -37.56
C PHE A 538 7.57 7.10 -37.22
N SER A 539 8.09 8.11 -36.53
CA SER A 539 9.50 8.17 -36.16
C SER A 539 9.70 8.71 -34.75
N PHE A 540 10.77 8.28 -34.10
CA PHE A 540 11.26 8.87 -32.86
C PHE A 540 12.78 8.71 -32.79
N THR A 541 13.41 9.51 -31.95
CA THR A 541 14.84 9.46 -31.72
C THR A 541 15.12 8.82 -30.36
N VAL A 542 16.04 7.86 -30.35
CA VAL A 542 16.60 7.28 -29.11
C VAL A 542 17.90 8.00 -28.74
N GLN A 543 18.03 8.35 -27.47
CA GLN A 543 19.20 8.96 -26.87
C GLN A 543 19.74 8.08 -25.75
N SER A 544 20.96 7.58 -25.91
CA SER A 544 21.57 6.70 -24.94
C SER A 544 23.10 6.73 -25.03
N PRO A 545 23.83 6.58 -23.92
CA PRO A 545 25.27 6.39 -23.94
C PRO A 545 25.77 5.37 -24.97
N PRO A 546 26.94 5.62 -25.55
CA PRO A 546 27.45 4.83 -26.65
C PRO A 546 28.00 3.49 -26.13
N ASN A 547 27.99 2.50 -27.01
CA ASN A 547 28.51 1.15 -26.82
C ASN A 547 27.83 0.35 -25.69
N GLN A 548 26.59 0.71 -25.36
CA GLN A 548 25.77 -0.02 -24.41
C GLN A 548 24.57 -0.66 -25.12
N THR A 549 24.15 -1.83 -24.63
CA THR A 549 23.00 -2.53 -25.21
C THR A 549 21.72 -2.03 -24.56
N HIS A 550 20.75 -1.68 -25.39
CA HIS A 550 19.47 -1.15 -24.97
C HIS A 550 18.33 -1.97 -25.55
N TYR A 551 17.27 -2.06 -24.76
CA TYR A 551 16.04 -2.74 -25.12
C TYR A 551 14.85 -1.78 -24.97
N LEU A 552 13.91 -1.87 -25.90
CA LEU A 552 12.69 -1.07 -25.89
C LEU A 552 11.50 -1.93 -26.27
N ILE A 553 10.38 -1.68 -25.58
CA ILE A 553 9.07 -2.17 -25.98
C ILE A 553 8.27 -0.97 -26.44
N VAL A 554 7.80 -0.98 -27.68
CA VAL A 554 6.89 0.02 -28.25
C VAL A 554 5.53 -0.63 -28.44
N GLN A 555 4.52 -0.15 -27.74
CA GLN A 555 3.15 -0.65 -27.78
C GLN A 555 2.27 0.27 -28.61
N GLY A 556 1.24 -0.28 -29.26
CA GLY A 556 0.26 0.49 -30.04
C GLY A 556 0.70 0.80 -31.48
N VAL A 557 1.76 0.14 -31.97
CA VAL A 557 2.26 0.33 -33.33
C VAL A 557 1.34 -0.40 -34.32
N ARG A 558 0.80 0.34 -35.30
CA ARG A 558 0.01 -0.25 -36.40
C ARG A 558 0.90 -1.08 -37.33
N PRO A 559 0.37 -2.06 -38.07
CA PRO A 559 1.13 -2.75 -39.12
C PRO A 559 1.79 -1.75 -40.07
N PHE A 560 3.03 -2.04 -40.46
CA PHE A 560 3.88 -1.16 -41.26
C PHE A 560 4.65 -1.98 -42.30
N ALA A 561 4.97 -1.37 -43.43
CA ALA A 561 5.68 -1.98 -44.55
C ALA A 561 7.17 -2.21 -44.25
N SER A 562 7.86 -1.19 -43.73
CA SER A 562 9.29 -1.28 -43.41
C SER A 562 9.66 -0.48 -42.17
N MET A 563 10.79 -0.84 -41.57
CA MET A 563 11.35 -0.13 -40.43
C MET A 563 12.85 0.05 -40.62
N GLU A 564 13.29 1.27 -40.42
CA GLU A 564 14.67 1.68 -40.40
C GLU A 564 15.13 1.81 -38.94
N LEU A 565 16.20 1.09 -38.60
CA LEU A 565 16.97 1.33 -37.40
C LEU A 565 18.34 1.88 -37.84
N PHE A 566 18.56 3.15 -37.53
CA PHE A 566 19.87 3.78 -37.61
C PHE A 566 20.44 3.83 -39.05
N GLY A 567 19.60 4.18 -40.03
CA GLY A 567 19.99 4.28 -41.45
C GLY A 567 19.90 2.98 -42.24
N LEU A 568 19.50 1.87 -41.60
CA LEU A 568 19.42 0.55 -42.23
C LEU A 568 18.01 -0.01 -42.08
N GLU A 569 17.49 -0.64 -43.14
CA GLU A 569 16.22 -1.35 -43.09
C GLU A 569 16.37 -2.70 -42.36
N TRP A 570 15.52 -2.96 -41.37
CA TRP A 570 15.56 -4.19 -40.56
C TRP A 570 14.33 -5.06 -40.78
N ARG A 571 14.60 -6.33 -41.11
CA ARG A 571 13.57 -7.37 -41.20
C ARG A 571 13.00 -7.68 -39.81
N ASN A 572 11.75 -8.15 -39.81
CA ASN A 572 11.13 -8.68 -38.60
C ASN A 572 11.73 -10.05 -38.28
N ASP A 573 12.37 -10.21 -37.12
CA ASP A 573 12.99 -11.48 -36.71
C ASP A 573 12.65 -11.83 -35.25
N PRO A 574 11.96 -12.95 -34.98
CA PRO A 574 11.69 -13.41 -33.61
C PRO A 574 12.95 -13.68 -32.77
N SER A 575 14.10 -13.86 -33.40
CA SER A 575 15.41 -14.11 -32.77
C SER A 575 16.24 -12.83 -32.61
N PHE A 576 15.68 -11.63 -32.81
CA PHE A 576 16.42 -10.36 -32.86
C PHE A 576 17.38 -10.11 -31.69
N GLU A 577 17.12 -10.66 -30.51
CA GLU A 577 17.96 -10.47 -29.33
C GLU A 577 19.32 -11.17 -29.40
N ILE A 578 19.55 -12.09 -30.35
CA ILE A 578 20.88 -12.70 -30.56
C ILE A 578 21.85 -11.74 -31.27
N TYR A 579 21.33 -10.72 -31.95
CA TYR A 579 22.12 -9.77 -32.72
C TYR A 579 22.47 -8.53 -31.87
N ALA A 580 23.46 -7.74 -32.31
CA ALA A 580 23.77 -6.44 -31.69
C ALA A 580 22.64 -5.42 -31.92
N ARG A 581 21.90 -5.55 -33.01
CA ARG A 581 20.77 -4.70 -33.39
C ARG A 581 19.70 -5.58 -33.99
N GLY A 582 18.44 -5.25 -33.77
CA GLY A 582 17.34 -5.98 -34.40
C GLY A 582 15.99 -5.60 -33.83
N ARG A 583 14.95 -6.13 -34.46
CA ARG A 583 13.57 -5.92 -34.04
C ARG A 583 12.69 -7.15 -34.21
N HIS A 584 11.68 -7.22 -33.38
CA HIS A 584 10.54 -8.11 -33.56
C HIS A 584 9.24 -7.33 -33.46
N TYR A 585 8.36 -7.47 -34.44
CA TYR A 585 7.01 -6.92 -34.43
C TYR A 585 5.99 -8.05 -34.39
N ASN A 586 5.08 -7.95 -33.41
CA ASN A 586 3.92 -8.82 -33.29
C ASN A 586 2.65 -8.02 -33.64
N ALA A 587 2.03 -8.37 -34.77
CA ALA A 587 0.83 -7.69 -35.26
C ALA A 587 -0.42 -7.96 -34.40
N GLN A 588 -0.50 -9.11 -33.74
CA GLN A 588 -1.65 -9.46 -32.88
C GLN A 588 -1.69 -8.57 -31.65
N THR A 589 -0.53 -8.33 -31.04
CA THR A 589 -0.42 -7.50 -29.83
C THR A 589 -0.08 -6.04 -30.15
N ARG A 590 0.17 -5.71 -31.44
CA ARG A 590 0.64 -4.37 -31.89
C ARG A 590 1.88 -3.90 -31.12
N SER A 591 2.82 -4.82 -30.92
CA SER A 591 4.02 -4.58 -30.11
C SER A 591 5.26 -4.69 -30.98
N LEU A 592 6.11 -3.67 -30.95
CA LEU A 592 7.42 -3.64 -31.56
C LEU A 592 8.49 -3.71 -30.45
N LEU A 593 9.34 -4.72 -30.53
CA LEU A 593 10.45 -4.97 -29.63
C LEU A 593 11.73 -4.62 -30.36
N ILE A 594 12.61 -3.87 -29.70
CA ILE A 594 13.86 -3.38 -30.30
C ILE A 594 15.01 -3.72 -29.36
N LYS A 595 16.10 -4.25 -29.92
CA LYS A 595 17.40 -4.31 -29.28
C LYS A 595 18.38 -3.51 -30.11
N TYR A 596 19.25 -2.74 -29.47
CA TYR A 596 20.35 -2.11 -30.17
C TYR A 596 21.59 -1.89 -29.29
N THR A 597 22.75 -1.87 -29.95
CA THR A 597 24.03 -1.36 -29.45
C THR A 597 24.61 -0.44 -30.52
N ASP A 598 24.94 0.81 -30.17
CA ASP A 598 25.48 1.78 -31.12
C ASP A 598 26.57 2.65 -30.51
N SER A 599 27.50 3.13 -31.33
CA SER A 599 28.61 4.01 -30.93
C SER A 599 28.21 5.49 -30.92
N LEU A 600 27.04 5.83 -31.47
CA LEU A 600 26.48 7.18 -31.42
C LEU A 600 25.47 7.32 -30.29
N ASN A 601 25.41 8.53 -29.72
CA ASN A 601 24.53 8.83 -28.60
C ASN A 601 23.08 9.07 -29.00
N GLU A 602 22.83 9.35 -30.28
CA GLU A 602 21.52 9.72 -30.79
C GLU A 602 21.27 9.08 -32.15
N ARG A 603 20.11 8.43 -32.31
CA ARG A 603 19.72 7.80 -33.57
C ARG A 603 18.21 7.79 -33.80
N PRO A 604 17.77 7.96 -35.06
CA PRO A 604 16.36 7.83 -35.41
C PRO A 604 15.93 6.36 -35.56
N VAL A 605 14.70 6.09 -35.15
CA VAL A 605 13.91 4.91 -35.48
C VAL A 605 12.77 5.37 -36.38
N VAL A 606 12.62 4.76 -37.55
CA VAL A 606 11.61 5.20 -38.55
C VAL A 606 10.81 4.00 -39.03
N LEU A 607 9.48 4.12 -39.00
CA LEU A 607 8.52 3.13 -39.49
C LEU A 607 7.75 3.73 -40.66
N ARG A 608 7.60 2.97 -41.74
CA ARG A 608 6.86 3.37 -42.95
C ARG A 608 5.61 2.51 -43.07
N PHE A 609 4.44 3.15 -43.02
CA PHE A 609 3.14 2.45 -43.01
C PHE A 609 2.74 1.92 -44.37
#